data_AF-A0A7V9F834-F1
#
_entry.id   AF-A0A7V9F834-F1
#
_cell.length_a   1.000
_cell.length_b   1.000
_cell.length_c   1.000
_cell.angle_alpha   90.00
_cell.angle_beta   90.00
_cell.angle_gamma   90.00
#
_symmetry.space_group_name_H-M   'P 1'
#
loop_
_entity.id
_entity.type
_entity.pdbx_description
1 polymer ?
#
loop_
_entity_poly.entity_id
_entity_poly.type
_entity_poly.pdbx_seq_one_letter_code
_entity_poly.pdbx_strand_id
1 'polypeptide(L)'
;MTQTIGRFASPSAAAGFMQDVMSAVRACGDRLRTIDVEVDERVEFADVTGRVWRIEVATSPKVRLVFRTALLRYRGTVTQLTFTPAARADTGHDGYVAVVVPRAAQRLTQ
;
A
#
# COMPACT_ATOMS: atom_id res chain seq x y z
N MET A 1 -11.83 3.35 3.63
CA MET A 1 -10.90 2.43 2.95
C MET A 1 -11.25 2.42 1.48
N THR A 2 -10.25 2.45 0.61
CA THR A 2 -10.43 2.39 -0.84
C THR A 2 -9.55 1.29 -1.41
N GLN A 3 -10.08 0.52 -2.36
CA GLN A 3 -9.33 -0.48 -3.10
C GLN A 3 -9.51 -0.21 -4.59
N THR A 4 -8.41 -0.06 -5.30
CA THR A 4 -8.38 0.12 -6.76
C THR A 4 -7.68 -1.08 -7.37
N ILE A 5 -8.23 -1.63 -8.45
CA ILE A 5 -7.69 -2.79 -9.15
C ILE A 5 -7.44 -2.39 -10.61
N GLY A 6 -6.24 -2.70 -11.11
CA GLY A 6 -5.84 -2.49 -12.49
C GLY A 6 -5.34 -3.80 -13.11
N ARG A 7 -5.78 -4.07 -14.33
CA ARG A 7 -5.31 -5.22 -15.12
C ARG A 7 -4.39 -4.72 -16.23
N PHE A 8 -3.24 -5.35 -16.35
CA PHE A 8 -2.19 -5.04 -17.31
C PHE A 8 -2.18 -6.08 -18.42
N ALA A 9 -1.63 -5.70 -19.58
CA ALA A 9 -1.53 -6.57 -20.74
C ALA A 9 -0.68 -7.83 -20.48
N SER A 10 0.26 -7.78 -19.53
CA SER A 10 1.12 -8.90 -19.17
C SER A 10 1.54 -8.87 -17.69
N PRO A 11 1.97 -10.02 -17.13
CA PRO A 11 2.61 -10.06 -15.81
C PRO A 11 3.85 -9.17 -15.68
N SER A 12 4.62 -9.03 -16.77
CA SER A 12 5.81 -8.16 -16.78
C SER A 12 5.44 -6.68 -16.71
N ALA A 13 4.39 -6.24 -17.40
CA ALA A 13 3.91 -4.86 -17.33
C ALA A 13 3.39 -4.52 -15.92
N ALA A 14 2.65 -5.43 -15.28
CA ALA A 14 2.22 -5.28 -13.90
C ALA A 14 3.41 -5.20 -12.92
N ALA A 15 4.45 -6.01 -13.14
CA ALA A 15 5.66 -5.97 -12.33
C ALA A 15 6.44 -4.66 -12.52
N GLY A 16 6.57 -4.17 -13.76
CA GLY A 16 7.19 -2.88 -14.06
C GLY A 16 6.47 -1.72 -13.35
N PHE A 17 5.14 -1.66 -13.48
CA PHE A 17 4.34 -0.66 -12.77
C PHE A 17 4.56 -0.69 -11.25
N MET A 18 4.62 -1.89 -10.65
CA MET A 18 4.95 -2.00 -9.22
C MET A 18 6.32 -1.40 -8.89
N GLN A 19 7.35 -1.68 -9.68
CA GLN A 19 8.69 -1.12 -9.46
C GLN A 19 8.69 0.40 -9.54
N ASP A 20 7.97 0.97 -10.51
CA ASP A 20 7.86 2.41 -10.69
C ASP A 20 7.20 3.08 -9.48
N VAL A 21 6.10 2.51 -8.98
CA VAL A 21 5.41 3.01 -7.78
C VAL A 21 6.31 2.91 -6.55
N MET A 22 6.97 1.76 -6.33
CA MET A 22 7.89 1.61 -5.19
C MET A 22 9.04 2.61 -5.24
N SER A 23 9.59 2.85 -6.43
CA SER A 23 10.66 3.84 -6.65
C SER A 23 10.17 5.26 -6.34
N ALA A 24 8.98 5.61 -6.82
CA ALA A 24 8.36 6.90 -6.55
C ALA A 24 8.11 7.12 -5.05
N VAL A 25 7.57 6.12 -4.34
CA VAL A 25 7.32 6.19 -2.89
C VAL A 25 8.62 6.41 -2.11
N ARG A 26 9.70 5.70 -2.46
CA ARG A 26 11.02 5.89 -1.84
C ARG A 26 11.55 7.29 -2.05
N ALA A 27 11.45 7.81 -3.28
CA ALA A 27 11.88 9.17 -3.59
C ALA A 27 11.04 10.26 -2.91
N CYS A 28 9.79 9.97 -2.50
CA CYS A 28 8.92 10.94 -1.83
C CYS A 28 9.41 11.28 -0.42
N GLY A 29 9.83 10.28 0.38
CA GLY A 29 10.35 10.51 1.73
C GLY A 29 11.55 11.45 1.75
N ASP A 30 12.40 11.37 0.72
CA ASP A 30 13.60 12.20 0.60
C ASP A 30 13.30 13.65 0.19
N ARG A 31 12.19 13.89 -0.53
CA ARG A 31 11.92 15.17 -1.18
C ARG A 31 10.97 16.07 -0.41
N LEU A 32 10.06 15.50 0.38
CA LEU A 32 8.98 16.24 1.04
C LEU A 32 9.10 16.14 2.55
N ARG A 33 9.57 17.22 3.20
CA ARG A 33 9.74 17.29 4.66
C ARG A 33 8.44 17.08 5.46
N THR A 34 7.29 17.18 4.81
CA THR A 34 5.97 16.99 5.40
C THR A 34 5.44 15.57 5.25
N ILE A 35 6.14 14.70 4.52
CA ILE A 35 5.75 13.30 4.30
C ILE A 35 6.83 12.40 4.88
N ASP A 36 6.42 11.50 5.77
CA ASP A 36 7.27 10.45 6.31
C ASP A 36 6.77 9.09 5.83
N VAL A 37 7.69 8.21 5.45
CA VAL A 37 7.40 6.85 5.01
C VAL A 37 8.13 5.90 5.96
N GLU A 38 7.46 5.57 7.07
CA GLU A 38 8.11 4.89 8.20
C GLU A 38 8.27 3.38 7.98
N VAL A 39 7.35 2.75 7.25
CA VAL A 39 7.33 1.27 7.08
C VAL A 39 7.32 0.95 5.59
N ASP A 40 8.26 0.11 5.14
CA ASP A 40 8.29 -0.54 3.82
C ASP A 40 8.40 -2.05 4.08
N GLU A 41 7.26 -2.70 4.30
CA GLU A 41 7.19 -4.14 4.55
C GLU A 41 6.88 -4.88 3.24
N ARG A 42 7.66 -5.92 2.93
CA ARG A 42 7.34 -6.86 1.85
C ARG A 42 6.32 -7.87 2.38
N VAL A 43 5.25 -8.10 1.62
CA VAL A 43 4.23 -9.09 1.94
C VAL A 43 4.07 -10.11 0.82
N GLU A 44 3.83 -11.36 1.21
CA GLU A 44 3.59 -12.47 0.28
C GLU A 44 2.45 -13.33 0.82
N PHE A 45 1.47 -13.62 -0.04
CA PHE A 45 0.31 -14.45 0.28
C PHE A 45 0.03 -15.38 -0.89
N ALA A 46 0.40 -16.66 -0.77
CA ALA A 46 0.36 -17.60 -1.89
C ALA A 46 1.06 -17.00 -3.14
N ASP A 47 0.34 -16.82 -4.24
CA ASP A 47 0.86 -16.26 -5.49
C ASP A 47 0.82 -14.71 -5.54
N VAL A 48 0.35 -14.05 -4.48
CA VAL A 48 0.28 -12.60 -4.37
C VAL A 48 1.55 -12.06 -3.72
N THR A 49 2.18 -11.09 -4.37
CA THR A 49 3.37 -10.40 -3.86
C THR A 49 3.09 -8.92 -3.74
N GLY A 50 3.66 -8.24 -2.74
CA GLY A 50 3.36 -6.84 -2.56
C GLY A 50 4.23 -6.13 -1.55
N ARG A 51 3.90 -4.85 -1.35
CA ARG A 51 4.50 -3.97 -0.36
C ARG A 51 3.42 -3.27 0.45
N VAL A 52 3.72 -3.03 1.71
CA VAL A 52 2.88 -2.25 2.61
C VAL A 52 3.68 -1.08 3.13
N TRP A 53 3.03 0.08 3.12
CA TRP A 53 3.56 1.31 3.69
C TRP A 53 2.68 1.89 4.78
N ARG A 54 3.35 2.46 5.79
CA ARG A 54 2.77 3.49 6.65
C ARG A 54 3.33 4.83 6.19
N ILE A 55 2.45 5.68 5.68
CA ILE A 55 2.79 7.02 5.21
C ILE A 55 2.15 8.01 6.16
N GLU A 56 2.95 8.91 6.73
CA GLU A 56 2.49 9.97 7.59
C GLU A 56 2.63 11.32 6.89
N VAL A 57 1.58 12.14 6.92
CA VAL A 57 1.57 13.45 6.28
C VAL A 57 1.24 14.51 7.33
N ALA A 58 2.19 15.41 7.57
CA ALA A 58 1.97 16.58 8.40
C ALA A 58 1.17 17.63 7.61
N THR A 59 -0.02 17.95 8.11
CA THR A 59 -0.88 19.01 7.53
C THR A 59 -0.79 20.32 8.32
N SER A 60 -0.34 20.25 9.57
CA SER A 60 0.03 21.38 10.42
C SER A 60 0.99 20.90 11.53
N PRO A 61 1.58 21.80 12.34
CA PRO A 61 2.48 21.39 13.44
C PRO A 61 1.86 20.42 14.46
N LYS A 62 0.52 20.35 14.54
CA LYS A 62 -0.21 19.51 15.50
C LYS A 62 -1.06 18.42 14.86
N VAL A 63 -1.17 18.39 13.53
CA VAL A 63 -2.05 17.46 12.81
C VAL A 63 -1.24 16.64 11.82
N ARG A 64 -1.23 15.33 12.07
CA ARG A 64 -0.62 14.31 11.22
C ARG A 64 -1.72 13.37 10.74
N LEU A 65 -1.71 13.08 9.44
CA LEU A 65 -2.58 12.09 8.83
C LEU A 65 -1.76 10.84 8.55
N VAL A 66 -2.23 9.69 9.02
CA VAL A 66 -1.61 8.40 8.70
C VAL A 66 -2.40 7.75 7.58
N PHE A 67 -1.70 7.22 6.59
CA PHE A 67 -2.24 6.37 5.54
C PHE A 67 -1.51 5.04 5.60
N ARG A 68 -2.27 3.95 5.69
CA ARG A 68 -1.73 2.60 5.49
C ARG A 68 -2.08 2.19 4.06
N THR A 69 -1.06 1.94 3.26
CA THR A 69 -1.23 1.60 1.84
C THR A 69 -0.61 0.24 1.57
N ALA A 70 -1.28 -0.59 0.78
CA ALA A 70 -0.69 -1.80 0.24
C ALA A 70 -0.74 -1.76 -1.28
N LEU A 71 0.32 -2.18 -1.93
CA LEU A 71 0.37 -2.43 -3.37
C LEU A 71 0.66 -3.91 -3.57
N LEU A 72 -0.31 -4.63 -4.12
CA LEU A 72 -0.26 -6.08 -4.29
C LEU A 72 -0.38 -6.42 -5.76
N ARG A 73 0.27 -7.50 -6.18
CA ARG A 73 0.22 -8.03 -7.54
C ARG A 73 0.00 -9.52 -7.55
N TYR A 74 -0.89 -9.93 -8.44
CA TYR A 74 -1.12 -11.31 -8.83
C TYR A 74 -1.08 -11.38 -10.36
N ARG A 75 -0.09 -12.07 -10.91
CA ARG A 75 0.13 -12.18 -12.37
C ARG A 75 0.12 -10.80 -13.04
N GLY A 76 -0.81 -10.56 -13.97
CA GLY A 76 -1.00 -9.29 -14.69
C GLY A 76 -1.94 -8.31 -14.00
N THR A 77 -2.33 -8.53 -12.75
CA THR A 77 -3.25 -7.66 -12.02
C THR A 77 -2.53 -7.02 -10.83
N VAL A 78 -2.75 -5.73 -10.62
CA VAL A 78 -2.25 -4.97 -9.46
C VAL A 78 -3.44 -4.40 -8.72
N THR A 79 -3.38 -4.39 -7.40
CA THR A 79 -4.31 -3.62 -6.57
C THR A 79 -3.57 -2.70 -5.63
N GLN A 80 -4.08 -1.48 -5.53
CA GLN A 80 -3.72 -0.56 -4.47
C GLN A 80 -4.86 -0.56 -3.45
N LEU A 81 -4.50 -0.74 -2.19
CA LEU A 81 -5.37 -0.60 -1.04
C LEU A 81 -4.89 0.59 -0.23
N THR A 82 -5.79 1.50 0.13
CA THR A 82 -5.49 2.60 1.05
C THR A 82 -6.50 2.61 2.20
N PHE A 83 -5.95 2.67 3.40
CA PHE A 83 -6.67 2.70 4.65
C PHE A 83 -6.23 3.93 5.46
N THR A 84 -7.16 4.87 5.61
CA THR A 84 -7.02 5.99 6.53
C THR A 84 -7.70 5.62 7.84
N PRO A 85 -6.95 5.37 8.93
CA PRO A 85 -7.53 5.10 10.23
C PRO A 85 -8.37 6.28 10.72
N ALA A 86 -9.52 5.97 11.28
CA ALA A 86 -10.36 6.90 12.02
C ALA A 86 -10.45 6.42 13.47
N ALA A 87 -10.54 7.35 14.43
CA ALA A 87 -10.46 7.05 15.86
C ALA A 87 -11.38 5.93 16.38
N ARG A 88 -12.48 5.62 15.68
CA ARG A 88 -13.45 4.58 16.07
C ARG A 88 -13.25 3.23 15.36
N ALA A 89 -12.35 3.15 14.39
CA ALA A 89 -12.12 1.97 13.56
C ALA A 89 -10.64 1.85 13.15
N ASP A 90 -9.72 2.26 14.02
CA ASP A 90 -8.28 2.12 13.77
C ASP A 90 -7.87 0.67 14.03
N THR A 91 -7.51 -0.03 12.97
CA THR A 91 -6.72 -1.24 13.10
C THR A 91 -5.26 -0.80 13.01
N GLY A 92 -4.50 -1.05 14.09
CA GLY A 92 -3.06 -0.80 14.10
C GLY A 92 -2.35 -1.45 12.91
N HIS A 93 -1.10 -1.07 12.65
CA HIS A 93 -0.36 -1.52 11.46
C HIS A 93 -0.37 -3.05 11.32
N ASP A 94 -0.11 -3.77 12.41
CA ASP A 94 -0.09 -5.23 12.42
C ASP A 94 -1.44 -5.85 12.04
N GLY A 95 -2.55 -5.29 12.55
CA GLY A 95 -3.87 -5.78 12.17
C GLY A 95 -4.25 -5.41 10.73
N TYR A 96 -3.75 -4.28 10.21
CA TYR A 96 -3.88 -3.96 8.79
C TYR A 96 -3.18 -5.01 7.92
N VAL A 97 -1.93 -5.34 8.24
CA VAL A 97 -1.12 -6.35 7.53
C VAL A 97 -1.68 -7.76 7.71
N ALA A 98 -2.13 -8.13 8.90
CA ALA A 98 -2.59 -9.48 9.22
C ALA A 98 -4.03 -9.78 8.77
N VAL A 99 -4.90 -8.76 8.65
CA VAL A 99 -6.34 -8.97 8.40
C VAL A 99 -6.80 -8.31 7.11
N VAL A 100 -6.44 -7.04 6.89
CA VAL A 100 -7.01 -6.26 5.78
C VAL A 100 -6.31 -6.60 4.47
N VAL A 101 -4.98 -6.66 4.48
CA VAL A 101 -4.16 -6.95 3.28
C VAL A 101 -4.45 -8.35 2.71
N PRO A 102 -4.54 -9.44 3.50
CA PRO A 102 -4.87 -10.77 2.99
C PRO A 102 -6.25 -10.83 2.33
N ARG A 103 -7.24 -10.13 2.89
CA ARG A 103 -8.59 -10.05 2.29
C ARG A 103 -8.57 -9.31 0.95
N ALA A 104 -7.74 -8.27 0.82
CA ALA A 104 -7.56 -7.60 -0.47
C ALA A 104 -6.82 -8.48 -1.48
N ALA A 105 -5.83 -9.27 -1.04
CA ALA A 105 -5.15 -10.26 -1.85
C ALA A 105 -6.11 -11.35 -2.36
N GLN A 106 -6.99 -11.87 -1.50
CA GLN A 106 -8.01 -12.86 -1.88
C GLN A 106 -8.95 -12.33 -2.98
N ARG A 107 -9.37 -11.06 -2.89
CA ARG A 107 -10.18 -10.43 -3.93
C ARG A 107 -9.43 -10.24 -5.27
N LEU A 108 -8.11 -10.21 -5.25
CA LEU A 108 -7.28 -10.07 -6.44
C LEU A 108 -7.17 -11.38 -7.24
N THR A 109 -7.36 -12.51 -6.57
CA THR A 109 -7.24 -13.86 -7.15
C THR A 109 -8.57 -14.46 -7.59
N GLN A 110 -9.69 -13.77 -7.33
CA GLN A 110 -11.02 -14.11 -7.84
C GLN A 110 -11.19 -13.61 -9.28
#